data_AF-D5ECT3-F1
#
_entry.id   AF-D5ECT3-F1
#
_cell.length_a   1.000
_cell.length_b   1.000
_cell.length_c   1.000
_cell.angle_alpha   90.00
_cell.angle_beta   90.00
_cell.angle_gamma   90.00
#
_symmetry.space_group_name_H-M   'P 1'
#
loop_
_entity.id
_entity.type
_entity.pdbx_description
1 polymer ?
#
loop_
_entity_poly.entity_id
_entity_poly.type
_entity_poly.pdbx_seq_one_letter_code
_entity_poly.pdbx_strand_id
1 'polypeptide(L)'
;MGDFFASAGPIVQTLIGTLFTWGLTALGAAAVFVRKDPSKKMLDVMLGFAAGVMIAASYWSLLAPAIEMSAEMGMWPWFPPAVGFLLGGVFLRIVDRILPHLHLGQLREEAEGIETTWKRTTLLVMAITLHNIPEGMAVGVAFGAVASGIPSASLAGAMALVLGIGIQNFPEGMAVSLPLRRDGVSPMRSFWYGQLSGIVEPISGVIGAVAVVMARPILPYALAFAAGAMIFVVVEEVIPESQQGGYGDQATMGVILGFIVMMILDVALG
;
A
#
# COMPACT_ATOMS: atom_id res chain seq x y z
N MET A 1 -24.15 -2.13 11.43
CA MET A 1 -23.15 -2.15 10.32
C MET A 1 -22.21 -3.34 10.46
N GLY A 2 -21.75 -3.68 11.69
CA GLY A 2 -20.93 -4.89 11.95
C GLY A 2 -21.55 -6.20 11.43
N ASP A 3 -22.84 -6.46 11.71
CA ASP A 3 -23.48 -7.72 11.30
C ASP A 3 -23.61 -7.88 9.77
N PHE A 4 -23.82 -6.77 9.05
CA PHE A 4 -23.88 -6.77 7.59
C PHE A 4 -22.49 -7.05 6.97
N PHE A 5 -21.44 -6.42 7.51
CA PHE A 5 -20.09 -6.61 7.02
C PHE A 5 -19.58 -8.03 7.29
N ALA A 6 -19.84 -8.55 8.49
CA ALA A 6 -19.45 -9.91 8.87
C ALA A 6 -20.18 -11.00 8.07
N SER A 7 -21.41 -10.73 7.60
CA SER A 7 -22.19 -11.66 6.77
C SER A 7 -21.98 -11.49 5.26
N ALA A 8 -21.25 -10.46 4.83
CA ALA A 8 -20.95 -10.22 3.43
C ALA A 8 -19.89 -11.20 2.89
N GLY A 9 -19.96 -11.51 1.59
CA GLY A 9 -18.94 -12.34 0.93
C GLY A 9 -17.58 -11.63 0.82
N PRO A 10 -16.47 -12.38 0.60
CA PRO A 10 -15.10 -11.84 0.63
C PRO A 10 -14.89 -10.70 -0.38
N ILE A 11 -15.53 -10.76 -1.54
CA ILE A 11 -15.44 -9.72 -2.58
C ILE A 11 -16.07 -8.41 -2.08
N VAL A 12 -17.22 -8.49 -1.39
CA VAL A 12 -17.91 -7.31 -0.85
C VAL A 12 -17.15 -6.72 0.33
N GLN A 13 -16.63 -7.57 1.22
CA GLN A 13 -15.76 -7.13 2.32
C GLN A 13 -14.51 -6.42 1.80
N THR A 14 -13.86 -7.01 0.79
CA THR A 14 -12.71 -6.42 0.10
C THR A 14 -13.06 -5.09 -0.54
N LEU A 15 -14.19 -5.00 -1.25
CA LEU A 15 -14.60 -3.76 -1.90
C LEU A 15 -14.87 -2.65 -0.87
N ILE A 16 -15.53 -2.98 0.25
CA ILE A 16 -15.77 -2.01 1.32
C ILE A 16 -14.45 -1.58 1.97
N GLY A 17 -13.55 -2.53 2.25
CA GLY A 17 -12.24 -2.25 2.85
C GLY A 17 -11.38 -1.37 1.94
N THR A 18 -11.32 -1.69 0.65
CA THR A 18 -10.54 -0.91 -0.33
C THR A 18 -11.17 0.44 -0.69
N LEU A 19 -12.50 0.56 -0.64
CA LEU A 19 -13.15 1.88 -0.73
C LEU A 19 -12.88 2.74 0.50
N PHE A 20 -12.71 2.13 1.68
CA PHE A 20 -12.32 2.84 2.88
C PHE A 20 -10.87 3.35 2.79
N THR A 21 -9.91 2.51 2.37
CA THR A 21 -8.51 2.91 2.21
C THR A 21 -8.35 3.98 1.13
N TRP A 22 -8.97 3.81 -0.04
CA TRP A 22 -9.04 4.84 -1.08
C TRP A 22 -9.71 6.13 -0.58
N GLY A 23 -10.74 6.00 0.26
CA GLY A 23 -11.40 7.14 0.90
C GLY A 23 -10.45 7.96 1.78
N LEU A 24 -9.50 7.30 2.47
CA LEU A 24 -8.47 8.00 3.23
C LEU A 24 -7.37 8.60 2.34
N THR A 25 -7.03 7.98 1.21
CA THR A 25 -6.22 8.61 0.15
C THR A 25 -6.88 9.90 -0.34
N ALA A 26 -8.18 9.85 -0.65
CA ALA A 26 -8.95 11.02 -1.07
C ALA A 26 -9.03 12.09 0.02
N LEU A 27 -9.20 11.69 1.29
CA LEU A 27 -9.22 12.61 2.42
C LEU A 27 -7.87 13.31 2.61
N GLY A 28 -6.76 12.58 2.47
CA GLY A 28 -5.42 13.15 2.43
C GLY A 28 -5.27 14.14 1.29
N ALA A 29 -5.68 13.74 0.07
CA ALA A 29 -5.62 14.60 -1.11
C ALA A 29 -6.45 15.89 -0.96
N ALA A 30 -7.52 15.87 -0.16
CA ALA A 30 -8.36 17.04 0.10
C ALA A 30 -7.64 18.13 0.93
N ALA A 31 -6.49 17.84 1.54
CA ALA A 31 -5.69 18.84 2.26
C ALA A 31 -5.31 20.05 1.40
N VAL A 32 -5.24 19.89 0.07
CA VAL A 32 -4.99 20.99 -0.90
C VAL A 32 -5.99 22.14 -0.83
N PHE A 33 -7.19 21.90 -0.30
CA PHE A 33 -8.22 22.93 -0.13
C PHE A 33 -8.00 23.79 1.13
N VAL A 34 -7.31 23.23 2.13
CA VAL A 34 -7.05 23.92 3.40
C VAL A 34 -5.64 24.49 3.43
N ARG A 35 -4.67 23.76 2.88
CA ARG A 35 -3.25 24.10 2.95
C ARG A 35 -2.63 24.09 1.56
N LYS A 36 -1.91 25.18 1.24
CA LYS A 36 -1.19 25.32 -0.03
C LYS A 36 0.26 24.83 0.04
N ASP A 37 0.91 25.00 1.18
CA ASP A 37 2.34 24.74 1.35
C ASP A 37 2.60 23.94 2.65
N PRO A 38 2.69 22.61 2.59
CA PRO A 38 3.18 21.82 3.71
C PRO A 38 4.67 22.07 3.91
N SER A 39 5.14 22.03 5.16
CA SER A 39 6.58 22.04 5.39
C SER A 39 7.18 20.71 4.86
N LYS A 40 8.36 20.77 4.26
CA LYS A 40 9.09 19.56 3.82
C LYS A 40 9.22 18.54 4.96
N LYS A 41 9.55 19.02 6.16
CA LYS A 41 9.59 18.21 7.39
C LYS A 41 8.30 17.41 7.63
N MET A 42 7.13 18.01 7.39
CA MET A 42 5.86 17.32 7.57
C MET A 42 5.72 16.19 6.56
N LEU A 43 6.01 16.44 5.27
CA LEU A 43 5.96 15.41 4.23
C LEU A 43 6.94 14.26 4.51
N ASP A 44 8.21 14.58 4.81
CA ASP A 44 9.25 13.60 5.14
C ASP A 44 8.83 12.69 6.31
N VAL A 45 8.29 13.26 7.39
CA VAL A 45 7.79 12.51 8.55
C VAL A 45 6.59 11.64 8.18
N MET A 46 5.69 12.13 7.35
CA MET A 46 4.47 11.42 6.95
C MET A 46 4.76 10.25 6.01
N LEU A 47 5.68 10.44 5.06
CA LEU A 47 6.18 9.36 4.20
C LEU A 47 6.97 8.32 4.98
N GLY A 48 7.82 8.76 5.92
CA GLY A 48 8.48 7.87 6.85
C GLY A 48 7.48 7.04 7.65
N PHE A 49 6.45 7.68 8.19
CA PHE A 49 5.34 6.99 8.87
C PHE A 49 4.66 5.95 7.97
N ALA A 50 4.37 6.29 6.71
CA ALA A 50 3.77 5.37 5.76
C ALA A 50 4.66 4.14 5.49
N ALA A 51 5.95 4.35 5.22
CA ALA A 51 6.94 3.28 5.09
C ALA A 51 6.95 2.36 6.32
N GLY A 52 6.92 2.93 7.53
CA GLY A 52 6.86 2.18 8.78
C GLY A 52 5.65 1.25 8.86
N VAL A 53 4.46 1.78 8.55
CA VAL A 53 3.22 1.01 8.51
C VAL A 53 3.31 -0.13 7.49
N MET A 54 3.77 0.15 6.28
CA MET A 54 3.88 -0.85 5.20
C MET A 54 4.87 -1.97 5.54
N ILE A 55 6.01 -1.67 6.16
CA ILE A 55 6.98 -2.69 6.60
C ILE A 55 6.35 -3.62 7.62
N ALA A 56 5.69 -3.05 8.64
CA ALA A 56 5.06 -3.83 9.68
C ALA A 56 3.90 -4.68 9.11
N ALA A 57 3.03 -4.10 8.29
CA ALA A 57 1.94 -4.82 7.63
C ALA A 57 2.45 -5.98 6.75
N SER A 58 3.56 -5.75 6.03
CA SER A 58 4.19 -6.79 5.20
C SER A 58 4.64 -8.00 6.00
N TYR A 59 5.12 -7.80 7.23
CA TYR A 59 5.52 -8.91 8.09
C TYR A 59 4.32 -9.53 8.83
N TRP A 60 3.65 -8.75 9.67
CA TRP A 60 2.63 -9.26 10.59
C TRP A 60 1.34 -9.68 9.89
N SER A 61 0.84 -8.87 8.96
CA SER A 61 -0.47 -9.13 8.36
C SER A 61 -0.38 -10.01 7.10
N LEU A 62 0.82 -10.23 6.55
CA LEU A 62 1.01 -10.96 5.29
C LEU A 62 1.99 -12.13 5.41
N LEU A 63 3.27 -11.88 5.73
CA LEU A 63 4.29 -12.95 5.77
C LEU A 63 4.09 -13.94 6.91
N ALA A 64 3.82 -13.48 8.13
CA ALA A 64 3.61 -14.35 9.28
C ALA A 64 2.41 -15.30 9.06
N PRO A 65 1.23 -14.82 8.62
CA PRO A 65 0.13 -15.67 8.20
C PRO A 65 0.52 -16.63 7.07
N ALA A 66 1.27 -16.19 6.06
CA ALA A 66 1.72 -17.06 4.98
C ALA A 66 2.60 -18.22 5.47
N ILE A 67 3.48 -17.96 6.45
CA ILE A 67 4.35 -18.97 7.07
C ILE A 67 3.52 -19.99 7.86
N GLU A 68 2.60 -19.52 8.70
CA GLU A 68 1.71 -20.36 9.49
C GLU A 68 0.83 -21.24 8.59
N MET A 69 0.21 -20.64 7.58
CA MET A 69 -0.60 -21.36 6.60
C MET A 69 0.20 -22.43 5.86
N SER A 70 1.45 -22.13 5.51
CA SER A 70 2.31 -23.12 4.85
C SER A 70 2.56 -24.33 5.75
N ALA A 71 2.74 -24.11 7.05
CA ALA A 71 2.89 -25.17 8.04
C ALA A 71 1.61 -26.01 8.19
N GLU A 72 0.44 -25.34 8.31
CA GLU A 72 -0.87 -26.00 8.45
C GLU A 72 -1.22 -26.87 7.23
N MET A 73 -0.79 -26.45 6.04
CA MET A 73 -0.99 -27.19 4.79
C MET A 73 0.01 -28.35 4.59
N GLY A 74 0.87 -28.62 5.57
CA GLY A 74 1.88 -29.68 5.50
C GLY A 74 3.03 -29.38 4.53
N MET A 75 3.16 -28.12 4.08
CA MET A 75 4.29 -27.66 3.27
C MET A 75 5.45 -27.24 4.19
N TRP A 76 6.62 -26.99 3.61
CA TRP A 76 7.70 -26.36 4.36
C TRP A 76 7.33 -24.91 4.68
N PRO A 77 7.30 -24.48 5.96
CA PRO A 77 6.76 -23.18 6.35
C PRO A 77 7.42 -21.98 5.67
N TRP A 78 8.68 -22.11 5.26
CA TRP A 78 9.46 -21.06 4.61
C TRP A 78 9.36 -21.07 3.08
N PHE A 79 8.97 -22.17 2.44
CA PHE A 79 9.10 -22.31 0.99
C PHE A 79 8.06 -21.49 0.22
N PRO A 80 6.74 -21.64 0.43
CA PRO A 80 5.75 -20.80 -0.24
C PRO A 80 5.93 -19.30 0.02
N PRO A 81 6.20 -18.85 1.26
CA PRO A 81 6.42 -17.43 1.51
C PRO A 81 7.67 -16.89 0.82
N ALA A 82 8.79 -17.64 0.81
CA ALA A 82 10.00 -17.19 0.12
C ALA A 82 9.77 -17.05 -1.40
N VAL A 83 9.09 -18.02 -2.02
CA VAL A 83 8.76 -17.97 -3.45
C VAL A 83 7.81 -16.82 -3.75
N GLY A 84 6.71 -16.70 -3.00
CA GLY A 84 5.74 -15.62 -3.17
C GLY A 84 6.39 -14.25 -3.04
N PHE A 85 7.14 -14.03 -1.96
CA PHE A 85 7.84 -12.77 -1.68
C PHE A 85 8.82 -12.39 -2.79
N LEU A 86 9.63 -13.34 -3.25
CA LEU A 86 10.55 -13.10 -4.36
C LEU A 86 9.79 -12.75 -5.65
N LEU A 87 8.73 -13.49 -5.97
CA LEU A 87 7.92 -13.23 -7.16
C LEU A 87 7.22 -11.87 -7.10
N GLY A 88 6.75 -11.44 -5.93
CA GLY A 88 6.15 -10.13 -5.72
C GLY A 88 7.13 -9.00 -5.97
N GLY A 89 8.32 -9.09 -5.38
CA GLY A 89 9.38 -8.10 -5.58
C GLY A 89 9.90 -8.08 -7.02
N VAL A 90 10.12 -9.24 -7.64
CA VAL A 90 10.53 -9.33 -9.06
C VAL A 90 9.45 -8.81 -9.99
N PHE A 91 8.17 -9.11 -9.72
CA PHE A 91 7.04 -8.60 -10.49
C PHE A 91 7.04 -7.08 -10.50
N LEU A 92 7.12 -6.44 -9.32
CA LEU A 92 7.18 -4.99 -9.29
C LEU A 92 8.46 -4.44 -9.90
N ARG A 93 9.61 -5.08 -9.70
CA ARG A 93 10.86 -4.67 -10.36
C ARG A 93 10.74 -4.64 -11.89
N ILE A 94 9.99 -5.58 -12.47
CA ILE A 94 9.71 -5.62 -13.91
C ILE A 94 8.75 -4.50 -14.30
N VAL A 95 7.67 -4.31 -13.53
CA VAL A 95 6.68 -3.25 -13.77
C VAL A 95 7.33 -1.87 -13.71
N ASP A 96 8.12 -1.63 -12.66
CA ASP A 96 8.97 -0.46 -12.44
C ASP A 96 9.88 -0.16 -13.65
N ARG A 97 10.59 -1.17 -14.15
CA ARG A 97 11.49 -1.01 -15.31
C ARG A 97 10.75 -0.66 -16.61
N ILE A 98 9.48 -1.05 -16.74
CA ILE A 98 8.70 -0.86 -17.96
C ILE A 98 7.94 0.46 -17.91
N LEU A 99 7.30 0.76 -16.78
CA LEU A 99 6.36 1.86 -16.69
C LEU A 99 7.09 3.18 -16.46
N PRO A 100 6.84 4.19 -17.31
CA PRO A 100 7.41 5.52 -17.12
C PRO A 100 6.87 6.16 -15.85
N HIS A 101 7.76 6.45 -14.91
CA HIS A 101 7.40 7.06 -13.64
C HIS A 101 8.51 8.01 -13.16
N LEU A 102 8.20 8.79 -12.14
CA LEU A 102 9.12 9.75 -11.56
C LEU A 102 8.92 9.76 -10.05
N HIS A 103 10.01 9.70 -9.29
CA HIS A 103 9.91 9.84 -7.84
C HIS A 103 9.68 11.30 -7.45
N LEU A 104 8.97 11.50 -6.35
CA LEU A 104 8.76 12.84 -5.79
C LEU A 104 10.11 13.48 -5.47
N GLY A 105 10.23 14.78 -5.78
CA GLY A 105 11.48 15.54 -5.63
C GLY A 105 12.41 15.52 -6.85
N GLN A 106 12.30 14.54 -7.74
CA GLN A 106 13.17 14.42 -8.92
C GLN A 106 12.79 15.36 -10.07
N LEU A 107 13.78 15.62 -10.94
CA LEU A 107 13.63 16.33 -12.21
C LEU A 107 13.14 15.37 -13.30
N ARG A 108 12.45 15.89 -14.33
CA ARG A 108 11.94 15.06 -15.43
C ARG A 108 13.02 14.24 -16.14
N GLU A 109 14.23 14.75 -16.23
CA GLU A 109 15.38 14.07 -16.86
C GLU A 109 15.83 12.83 -16.09
N GLU A 110 15.42 12.71 -14.83
CA GLU A 110 15.68 11.58 -13.94
C GLU A 110 14.51 10.57 -13.94
N ALA A 111 13.55 10.69 -14.87
CA ALA A 111 12.43 9.77 -14.99
C ALA A 111 12.91 8.35 -15.33
N GLU A 112 12.32 7.37 -14.67
CA GLU A 112 12.63 5.95 -14.85
C GLU A 112 11.61 5.27 -15.78
N GLY A 113 11.93 4.05 -16.20
CA GLY A 113 11.13 3.28 -17.16
C GLY A 113 11.41 3.64 -18.62
N ILE A 114 10.44 3.35 -19.51
CA ILE A 114 10.56 3.69 -20.94
C ILE A 114 10.48 5.21 -21.12
N GLU A 115 11.38 5.81 -21.90
CA GLU A 115 11.35 7.25 -22.15
C GLU A 115 10.01 7.70 -22.77
N THR A 116 9.41 8.77 -22.22
CA THR A 116 8.15 9.32 -22.73
C THR A 116 8.12 10.84 -22.79
N THR A 117 7.19 11.35 -23.60
CA THR A 117 6.88 12.79 -23.68
C THR A 117 5.96 13.27 -22.54
N TRP A 118 5.62 12.41 -21.58
CA TRP A 118 4.65 12.69 -20.53
C TRP A 118 5.07 13.83 -19.60
N LYS A 119 4.07 14.50 -19.01
CA LYS A 119 4.30 15.59 -18.06
C LYS A 119 4.77 15.01 -16.72
N ARG A 120 5.61 15.75 -16.00
CA ARG A 120 6.06 15.42 -14.64
C ARG A 120 4.90 15.01 -13.72
N THR A 121 3.80 15.76 -13.73
CA THR A 121 2.58 15.42 -12.95
C THR A 121 2.03 14.03 -13.28
N THR A 122 2.05 13.63 -14.54
CA THR A 122 1.59 12.29 -14.96
C THR A 122 2.52 11.21 -14.44
N LEU A 123 3.84 11.43 -14.51
CA LEU A 123 4.84 10.48 -14.04
C LEU A 123 4.77 10.28 -12.51
N LEU A 124 4.57 11.37 -11.75
CA LEU A 124 4.38 11.32 -10.29
C LEU A 124 3.11 10.55 -9.90
N VAL A 125 1.99 10.83 -10.58
CA VAL A 125 0.72 10.12 -10.30
C VAL A 125 0.85 8.65 -10.65
N MET A 126 1.54 8.32 -11.75
CA MET A 126 1.78 6.93 -12.15
C MET A 126 2.62 6.15 -11.15
N ALA A 127 3.69 6.73 -10.59
CA ALA A 127 4.50 6.10 -9.55
C ALA A 127 3.60 5.65 -8.39
N ILE A 128 2.82 6.59 -7.86
CA ILE A 128 1.99 6.35 -6.67
C ILE A 128 0.81 5.42 -6.99
N THR A 129 0.28 5.47 -8.21
CA THR A 129 -0.68 4.47 -8.67
C THR A 129 -0.09 3.05 -8.61
N LEU A 130 1.18 2.85 -8.93
CA LEU A 130 1.78 1.52 -8.86
C LEU A 130 1.94 1.03 -7.41
N HIS A 131 2.15 1.94 -6.46
CA HIS A 131 2.24 1.62 -5.02
C HIS A 131 0.94 1.11 -4.44
N ASN A 132 -0.16 1.67 -4.93
CA ASN A 132 -1.50 1.34 -4.47
C ASN A 132 -1.99 -0.05 -4.96
N ILE A 133 -1.29 -0.67 -5.93
CA ILE A 133 -1.62 -2.03 -6.42
C ILE A 133 -1.32 -3.09 -5.35
N PRO A 134 -0.10 -3.20 -4.78
CA PRO A 134 0.19 -4.08 -3.65
C PRO A 134 -0.76 -3.93 -2.47
N GLU A 135 -1.13 -2.70 -2.10
CA GLU A 135 -2.02 -2.42 -0.99
C GLU A 135 -3.42 -2.99 -1.21
N GLY A 136 -4.02 -2.69 -2.37
CA GLY A 136 -5.31 -3.24 -2.73
C GLY A 136 -5.27 -4.77 -2.76
N MET A 137 -4.26 -5.36 -3.42
CA MET A 137 -4.07 -6.82 -3.42
C MET A 137 -3.95 -7.40 -2.01
N ALA A 138 -3.21 -6.76 -1.10
CA ALA A 138 -3.07 -7.21 0.28
C ALA A 138 -4.42 -7.29 1.00
N VAL A 139 -5.26 -6.25 0.87
CA VAL A 139 -6.63 -6.25 1.42
C VAL A 139 -7.47 -7.40 0.84
N GLY A 140 -7.41 -7.59 -0.48
CA GLY A 140 -8.17 -8.65 -1.16
C GLY A 140 -7.75 -10.06 -0.76
N VAL A 141 -6.44 -10.30 -0.68
CA VAL A 141 -5.89 -11.59 -0.28
C VAL A 141 -6.25 -11.88 1.19
N ALA A 142 -6.19 -10.90 2.08
CA ALA A 142 -6.55 -11.05 3.49
C ALA A 142 -8.01 -11.49 3.67
N PHE A 143 -8.98 -10.78 3.07
CA PHE A 143 -10.39 -11.20 3.16
C PHE A 143 -10.68 -12.52 2.43
N GLY A 144 -9.98 -12.79 1.32
CA GLY A 144 -10.06 -14.09 0.65
C GLY A 144 -9.58 -15.25 1.53
N ALA A 145 -8.52 -15.03 2.33
CA ALA A 145 -8.00 -16.02 3.26
C ALA A 145 -9.00 -16.31 4.39
N VAL A 146 -9.62 -15.26 4.94
CA VAL A 146 -10.71 -15.38 5.94
C VAL A 146 -11.86 -16.22 5.39
N ALA A 147 -12.34 -15.92 4.17
CA ALA A 147 -13.43 -16.67 3.55
C ALA A 147 -13.06 -18.12 3.17
N SER A 148 -11.78 -18.43 3.03
CA SER A 148 -11.30 -19.78 2.77
C SER A 148 -11.30 -20.66 4.04
N GLY A 149 -11.60 -20.09 5.21
CA GLY A 149 -11.74 -20.82 6.47
C GLY A 149 -10.41 -21.28 7.05
N ILE A 150 -9.35 -20.51 6.81
CA ILE A 150 -8.01 -20.82 7.30
C ILE A 150 -7.92 -20.43 8.78
N PRO A 151 -7.46 -21.32 9.67
CA PRO A 151 -7.36 -21.06 11.10
C PRO A 151 -6.55 -19.80 11.45
N SER A 152 -5.43 -19.56 10.76
CA SER A 152 -4.58 -18.38 10.98
C SER A 152 -5.11 -17.07 10.36
N ALA A 153 -6.18 -17.13 9.54
CA ALA A 153 -6.76 -15.93 8.93
C ALA A 153 -8.01 -15.48 9.69
N SER A 154 -7.92 -14.36 10.40
CA SER A 154 -9.03 -13.82 11.18
C SER A 154 -9.65 -12.58 10.50
N LEU A 155 -10.96 -12.40 10.67
CA LEU A 155 -11.64 -11.17 10.21
C LEU A 155 -11.03 -9.92 10.86
N ALA A 156 -10.60 -10.05 12.12
CA ALA A 156 -10.04 -8.94 12.87
C ALA A 156 -8.63 -8.55 12.37
N GLY A 157 -7.80 -9.51 12.00
CA GLY A 157 -6.50 -9.27 11.36
C GLY A 157 -6.65 -8.65 9.96
N ALA A 158 -7.62 -9.11 9.16
CA ALA A 158 -7.94 -8.47 7.88
C ALA A 158 -8.40 -7.01 8.06
N MET A 159 -9.18 -6.73 9.11
CA MET A 159 -9.57 -5.37 9.47
C MET A 159 -8.38 -4.54 10.00
N ALA A 160 -7.46 -5.14 10.75
CA ALA A 160 -6.24 -4.48 11.20
C ALA A 160 -5.38 -4.02 10.02
N LEU A 161 -5.22 -4.87 9.00
CA LEU A 161 -4.54 -4.53 7.74
C LEU A 161 -5.24 -3.37 7.02
N VAL A 162 -6.56 -3.40 6.88
CA VAL A 162 -7.34 -2.31 6.27
C VAL A 162 -7.17 -0.99 7.03
N LEU A 163 -7.17 -1.03 8.35
CA LEU A 163 -6.94 0.15 9.17
C LEU A 163 -5.51 0.67 9.03
N GLY A 164 -4.52 -0.21 9.03
CA GLY A 164 -3.12 0.12 8.80
C GLY A 164 -2.91 0.83 7.47
N ILE A 165 -3.31 0.19 6.37
CA ILE A 165 -3.25 0.76 5.02
C ILE A 165 -4.02 2.08 5.00
N GLY A 166 -5.27 2.13 5.47
CA GLY A 166 -6.05 3.37 5.45
C GLY A 166 -5.36 4.54 6.17
N ILE A 167 -4.77 4.31 7.35
CA ILE A 167 -4.10 5.36 8.13
C ILE A 167 -2.88 5.92 7.38
N GLN A 168 -2.14 5.09 6.66
CA GLN A 168 -0.96 5.54 5.90
C GLN A 168 -1.32 6.14 4.53
N ASN A 169 -2.46 5.76 3.93
CA ASN A 169 -2.94 6.34 2.67
C ASN A 169 -3.27 7.84 2.79
N PHE A 170 -3.60 8.33 3.99
CA PHE A 170 -3.80 9.76 4.23
C PHE A 170 -2.50 10.58 4.00
N PRO A 171 -1.35 10.24 4.64
CA PRO A 171 -0.02 10.67 4.23
C PRO A 171 0.23 10.68 2.73
N GLU A 172 -0.01 9.56 2.05
CA GLU A 172 0.28 9.43 0.61
C GLU A 172 -0.57 10.38 -0.23
N GLY A 173 -1.88 10.46 0.03
CA GLY A 173 -2.78 11.37 -0.68
C GLY A 173 -2.35 12.83 -0.56
N MET A 174 -1.79 13.22 0.59
CA MET A 174 -1.16 14.54 0.76
C MET A 174 0.16 14.68 0.01
N ALA A 175 1.01 13.65 0.03
CA ALA A 175 2.28 13.63 -0.68
C ALA A 175 2.13 13.73 -2.20
N VAL A 176 1.03 13.21 -2.76
CA VAL A 176 0.70 13.41 -4.19
C VAL A 176 0.21 14.83 -4.46
N SER A 177 -0.80 15.26 -3.70
CA SER A 177 -1.64 16.39 -4.09
C SER A 177 -1.01 17.75 -3.75
N LEU A 178 -0.30 17.86 -2.63
CA LEU A 178 0.27 19.13 -2.16
C LEU A 178 1.47 19.61 -2.99
N PRO A 179 2.41 18.75 -3.43
CA PRO A 179 3.45 19.16 -4.36
C PRO A 179 2.88 19.67 -5.69
N LEU A 180 1.86 19.00 -6.25
CA LEU A 180 1.16 19.49 -7.45
C LEU A 180 0.55 20.87 -7.22
N ARG A 181 -0.06 21.07 -6.04
CA ARG A 181 -0.63 22.36 -5.65
C ARG A 181 0.44 23.46 -5.54
N ARG A 182 1.62 23.13 -5.03
CA ARG A 182 2.78 24.02 -4.93
C ARG A 182 3.36 24.35 -6.31
N ASP A 183 3.35 23.39 -7.23
CA ASP A 183 3.80 23.55 -8.63
C ASP A 183 2.79 24.32 -9.51
N GLY A 184 1.75 24.91 -8.92
CA GLY A 184 0.81 25.81 -9.59
C GLY A 184 -0.42 25.13 -10.17
N VAL A 185 -0.62 23.83 -9.95
CA VAL A 185 -1.86 23.13 -10.34
C VAL A 185 -3.03 23.65 -9.49
N SER A 186 -4.22 23.76 -10.10
CA SER A 186 -5.42 24.23 -9.40
C SER A 186 -5.82 23.24 -8.29
N PRO A 187 -6.44 23.69 -7.18
CA PRO A 187 -6.70 22.81 -6.03
C PRO A 187 -7.55 21.60 -6.41
N MET A 188 -8.58 21.83 -7.23
CA MET A 188 -9.45 20.77 -7.72
C MET A 188 -8.68 19.75 -8.57
N ARG A 189 -7.76 20.18 -9.45
CA ARG A 189 -6.95 19.25 -10.24
C ARG A 189 -5.95 18.49 -9.37
N SER A 190 -5.30 19.16 -8.42
CA SER A 190 -4.40 18.50 -7.46
C SER A 190 -5.12 17.44 -6.62
N PHE A 191 -6.34 17.74 -6.16
CA PHE A 191 -7.21 16.78 -5.48
C PHE A 191 -7.55 15.60 -6.39
N TRP A 192 -7.98 15.85 -7.64
CA TRP A 192 -8.28 14.79 -8.60
C TRP A 192 -7.09 13.86 -8.82
N TYR A 193 -5.89 14.42 -9.05
CA TYR A 193 -4.69 13.60 -9.21
C TYR A 193 -4.35 12.81 -7.94
N GLY A 194 -4.47 13.41 -6.77
CA GLY A 194 -4.15 12.75 -5.50
C GLY A 194 -5.13 11.63 -5.12
N GLN A 195 -6.41 11.74 -5.43
CA GLN A 195 -7.36 10.65 -5.15
C GLN A 195 -7.33 9.58 -6.25
N LEU A 196 -7.11 9.99 -7.51
CA LEU A 196 -7.03 9.05 -8.63
C LEU A 196 -5.79 8.14 -8.54
N SER A 197 -4.75 8.53 -7.80
CA SER A 197 -3.62 7.63 -7.58
C SER A 197 -4.03 6.36 -6.84
N GLY A 198 -4.96 6.46 -5.87
CA GLY A 198 -5.46 5.31 -5.08
C GLY A 198 -6.66 4.57 -5.69
N ILE A 199 -7.20 4.98 -6.86
CA ILE A 199 -8.39 4.33 -7.47
C ILE A 199 -8.13 2.86 -7.85
N VAL A 200 -6.86 2.45 -7.92
CA VAL A 200 -6.46 1.08 -8.24
C VAL A 200 -6.57 0.13 -7.05
N GLU A 201 -6.65 0.63 -5.80
CA GLU A 201 -6.76 -0.24 -4.62
C GLU A 201 -8.04 -1.09 -4.68
N PRO A 202 -9.25 -0.54 -4.99
CA PRO A 202 -10.45 -1.37 -5.11
C PRO A 202 -10.40 -2.39 -6.24
N ILE A 203 -9.77 -2.01 -7.36
CA ILE A 203 -9.65 -2.89 -8.53
C ILE A 203 -8.73 -4.06 -8.21
N SER A 204 -7.53 -3.76 -7.71
CA SER A 204 -6.51 -4.75 -7.38
C SER A 204 -6.93 -5.62 -6.18
N GLY A 205 -7.65 -5.08 -5.21
CA GLY A 205 -8.22 -5.86 -4.12
C GLY A 205 -9.26 -6.85 -4.57
N VAL A 206 -10.22 -6.45 -5.41
CA VAL A 206 -11.18 -7.41 -5.96
C VAL A 206 -10.48 -8.53 -6.74
N ILE A 207 -9.45 -8.19 -7.53
CA ILE A 207 -8.62 -9.19 -8.23
C ILE A 207 -7.94 -10.13 -7.23
N GLY A 208 -7.34 -9.59 -6.16
CA GLY A 208 -6.71 -10.37 -5.09
C GLY A 208 -7.69 -11.33 -4.41
N ALA A 209 -8.87 -10.85 -4.02
CA ALA A 209 -9.91 -11.67 -3.39
C ALA A 209 -10.40 -12.79 -4.30
N VAL A 210 -10.61 -12.51 -5.60
CA VAL A 210 -11.01 -13.53 -6.58
C VAL A 210 -9.92 -14.57 -6.76
N ALA A 211 -8.66 -14.16 -6.93
CA ALA A 211 -7.53 -15.07 -7.11
C ALA A 211 -7.41 -16.08 -5.97
N VAL A 212 -7.64 -15.61 -4.74
CA VAL A 212 -7.61 -16.44 -3.54
C VAL A 212 -8.77 -17.42 -3.45
N VAL A 213 -10.00 -16.96 -3.70
CA VAL A 213 -11.20 -17.80 -3.65
C VAL A 213 -11.10 -18.97 -4.64
N MET A 214 -10.39 -18.78 -5.76
CA MET A 214 -10.26 -19.80 -6.79
C MET A 214 -9.19 -20.87 -6.49
N ALA A 215 -8.25 -20.66 -5.56
CA ALA A 215 -7.15 -21.62 -5.35
C ALA A 215 -6.55 -21.58 -3.93
N ARG A 216 -7.10 -22.35 -2.98
CA ARG A 216 -6.53 -22.48 -1.62
C ARG A 216 -5.02 -22.81 -1.56
N PRO A 217 -4.45 -23.68 -2.42
CA PRO A 217 -3.01 -23.95 -2.40
C PRO A 217 -2.12 -22.76 -2.75
N ILE A 218 -2.64 -21.74 -3.43
CA ILE A 218 -1.87 -20.56 -3.83
C ILE A 218 -1.79 -19.50 -2.74
N LEU A 219 -2.60 -19.62 -1.69
CA LEU A 219 -2.81 -18.57 -0.70
C LEU A 219 -1.52 -18.11 0.01
N PRO A 220 -0.67 -19.00 0.54
CA PRO A 220 0.59 -18.58 1.15
C PRO A 220 1.51 -17.85 0.17
N TYR A 221 1.51 -18.27 -1.10
CA TYR A 221 2.26 -17.59 -2.16
C TYR A 221 1.68 -16.20 -2.45
N ALA A 222 0.35 -16.07 -2.48
CA ALA A 222 -0.34 -14.81 -2.77
C ALA A 222 -0.14 -13.76 -1.66
N LEU A 223 -0.25 -14.16 -0.38
CA LEU A 223 0.04 -13.29 0.77
C LEU A 223 1.48 -12.80 0.73
N ALA A 224 2.42 -13.72 0.55
CA ALA A 224 3.82 -13.35 0.49
C ALA A 224 4.17 -12.55 -0.77
N PHE A 225 3.49 -12.78 -1.90
CA PHE A 225 3.61 -11.96 -3.10
C PHE A 225 3.21 -10.51 -2.83
N ALA A 226 2.07 -10.28 -2.16
CA ALA A 226 1.66 -8.94 -1.77
C ALA A 226 2.70 -8.30 -0.83
N ALA A 227 3.23 -9.04 0.14
CA ALA A 227 4.27 -8.56 1.04
C ALA A 227 5.58 -8.21 0.31
N GLY A 228 6.04 -9.05 -0.60
CA GLY A 228 7.26 -8.81 -1.37
C GLY A 228 7.15 -7.61 -2.31
N ALA A 229 5.99 -7.46 -2.94
CA ALA A 229 5.66 -6.28 -3.73
C ALA A 229 5.64 -5.00 -2.86
N MET A 230 4.99 -5.05 -1.70
CA MET A 230 4.93 -3.91 -0.78
C MET A 230 6.32 -3.51 -0.24
N ILE A 231 7.16 -4.48 0.14
CA ILE A 231 8.54 -4.20 0.58
C ILE A 231 9.40 -3.62 -0.55
N PHE A 232 9.23 -4.08 -1.80
CA PHE A 232 9.92 -3.49 -2.94
C PHE A 232 9.63 -1.98 -3.05
N VAL A 233 8.34 -1.61 -3.03
CA VAL A 233 7.91 -0.20 -3.08
C VAL A 233 8.48 0.62 -1.94
N VAL A 234 8.42 0.10 -0.71
CA VAL A 234 8.92 0.82 0.46
C VAL A 234 10.41 1.14 0.34
N VAL A 235 11.21 0.15 -0.08
CA VAL A 235 12.66 0.28 -0.12
C VAL A 235 13.12 1.10 -1.31
N GLU A 236 12.52 0.88 -2.48
CA GLU A 236 12.90 1.57 -3.72
C GLU A 236 12.44 3.04 -3.71
N GLU A 237 11.27 3.32 -3.13
CA GLU A 237 10.62 4.63 -3.32
C GLU A 237 10.34 5.36 -2.00
N VAL A 238 9.51 4.79 -1.11
CA VAL A 238 8.98 5.54 0.04
C VAL A 238 10.07 5.96 1.03
N ILE A 239 11.01 5.05 1.36
CA ILE A 239 12.14 5.37 2.25
C ILE A 239 13.05 6.43 1.59
N PRO A 240 13.60 6.22 0.38
CA PRO A 240 14.43 7.23 -0.27
C PRO A 240 13.75 8.59 -0.36
N GLU A 241 12.48 8.63 -0.75
CA GLU A 241 11.72 9.86 -0.87
C GLU A 241 11.59 10.62 0.45
N SER A 242 11.26 9.91 1.55
CA SER A 242 11.17 10.50 2.89
C SER A 242 12.47 11.19 3.35
N GLN A 243 13.61 10.85 2.76
CA GLN A 243 14.93 11.36 3.12
C GLN A 243 15.37 12.55 2.25
N GLN A 244 14.71 12.81 1.11
CA GLN A 244 15.13 13.85 0.16
C GLN A 244 14.87 15.29 0.65
N GLY A 245 13.92 15.49 1.56
CA GLY A 245 13.54 16.82 2.05
C GLY A 245 14.52 17.46 3.04
N GLY A 246 15.55 16.72 3.47
CA GLY A 246 16.58 17.17 4.41
C GLY A 246 16.25 16.94 5.90
N TYR A 247 15.16 16.21 6.20
CA TYR A 247 14.71 15.89 7.56
C TYR A 247 14.79 14.38 7.85
N GLY A 248 15.89 13.74 7.44
CA GLY A 248 16.05 12.29 7.48
C GLY A 248 15.91 11.66 8.87
N ASP A 249 16.43 12.32 9.91
CA ASP A 249 16.28 11.87 11.30
C ASP A 249 14.79 11.85 11.71
N GLN A 250 14.03 12.86 11.31
CA GLN A 250 12.60 12.94 11.67
C GLN A 250 11.76 11.99 10.81
N ALA A 251 12.10 11.80 9.54
CA ALA A 251 11.53 10.77 8.70
C ALA A 251 11.74 9.37 9.32
N THR A 252 12.94 9.08 9.81
CA THR A 252 13.27 7.82 10.50
C THR A 252 12.43 7.63 11.77
N MET A 253 12.22 8.69 12.57
CA MET A 253 11.29 8.64 13.70
C MET A 253 9.84 8.39 13.25
N GLY A 254 9.46 8.92 12.08
CA GLY A 254 8.21 8.59 11.40
C GLY A 254 8.09 7.09 11.13
N VAL A 255 9.12 6.48 10.51
CA VAL A 255 9.18 5.02 10.25
C VAL A 255 8.97 4.21 11.53
N ILE A 256 9.69 4.55 12.60
CA ILE A 256 9.56 3.86 13.90
C ILE A 256 8.13 3.99 14.43
N LEU A 257 7.54 5.19 14.36
CA LEU A 257 6.18 5.42 14.85
C LEU A 257 5.14 4.64 14.03
N GLY A 258 5.23 4.69 12.70
CA GLY A 258 4.32 3.96 11.80
C GLY A 258 4.40 2.46 12.01
N PHE A 259 5.62 1.94 12.15
CA PHE A 259 5.87 0.53 12.46
C PHE A 259 5.22 0.12 13.78
N ILE A 260 5.41 0.90 14.85
CA ILE A 260 4.82 0.63 16.17
C ILE A 260 3.29 0.66 16.09
N VAL A 261 2.71 1.67 15.43
CA VAL A 261 1.26 1.78 15.28
C VAL A 261 0.71 0.55 14.58
N MET A 262 1.29 0.14 13.45
CA MET A 262 0.83 -1.02 12.71
C MET A 262 1.03 -2.33 13.49
N MET A 263 2.18 -2.50 14.16
CA MET A 263 2.41 -3.65 15.04
C MET A 263 1.36 -3.72 16.16
N ILE A 264 1.00 -2.60 16.78
CA ILE A 264 -0.04 -2.56 17.82
C ILE A 264 -1.40 -2.90 17.20
N LEU A 265 -1.75 -2.33 16.04
CA LEU A 265 -3.02 -2.62 15.37
C LEU A 265 -3.16 -4.12 15.08
N ASP A 266 -2.13 -4.74 14.52
CA ASP A 266 -2.14 -6.15 14.18
C ASP A 266 -2.22 -7.03 15.43
N VAL A 267 -1.27 -6.88 16.36
CA VAL A 267 -1.19 -7.73 17.57
C VAL A 267 -2.38 -7.54 18.51
N ALA A 268 -2.96 -6.33 18.59
CA ALA A 268 -4.11 -6.08 19.47
C ALA A 268 -5.44 -6.53 18.87
N LEU A 269 -5.56 -6.54 17.54
CA LEU A 269 -6.83 -6.87 16.86
C LEU A 269 -6.89 -8.31 16.39
N GLY A 270 -5.78 -8.99 16.09
CA GLY A 270 -5.78 -10.44 15.90
C GLY A 270 -4.77 -10.97 14.91
#